data_AF-A0A1N6DMD8-F1
#
_entry.id   AF-A0A1N6DMD8-F1
#
_cell.length_a   1.000
_cell.length_b   1.000
_cell.length_c   1.000
_cell.angle_alpha   90.00
_cell.angle_beta   90.00
_cell.angle_gamma   90.00
#
_symmetry.space_group_name_H-M   'P 1'
#
loop_
_entity.id
_entity.type
_entity.pdbx_description
1 polymer ?
#
loop_
_entity_poly.entity_id
_entity_poly.type
_entity_poly.pdbx_seq_one_letter_code
_entity_poly.pdbx_strand_id
1 'polypeptide(L)'
;MAQQVLHGFAWYTYPDVFGAEETESIADPGHPFGSPVGEVRIPEEVLYYRPTQAADAGVRNAQRDHAYLVLSKTQFHPRLCNGWESEPAALTDTFKTGDGKVRLVKVVQVHHRHSGDLIECELKVDEG
;
A
#
# COMPACT_ATOMS: atom_id res chain seq x y z
N MET A 1 15.48 17.84 5.17
CA MET A 1 15.01 16.44 5.19
C MET A 1 13.91 16.37 6.24
N ALA A 2 12.67 16.32 5.79
CA ALA A 2 11.53 16.23 6.70
C ALA A 2 11.27 14.75 6.96
N GLN A 3 11.37 14.33 8.23
CA GLN A 3 11.03 12.98 8.64
C GLN A 3 9.68 13.02 9.32
N GLN A 4 8.72 12.28 8.78
CA GLN A 4 7.40 12.15 9.36
C GLN A 4 7.21 10.73 9.90
N VAL A 5 6.55 10.61 11.05
CA VAL A 5 6.04 9.34 11.54
C VAL A 5 4.54 9.30 11.25
N LEU A 6 4.12 8.33 10.48
CA LEU A 6 2.72 8.08 10.13
C LEU A 6 2.22 6.90 10.93
N HIS A 7 1.10 7.06 11.62
CA HIS A 7 0.43 5.98 12.33
C HIS A 7 -0.84 5.60 11.57
N GLY A 8 -0.96 4.35 11.17
CA GLY A 8 -2.19 3.85 10.55
C GLY A 8 -2.23 2.34 10.39
N PHE A 9 -3.18 1.88 9.57
CA PHE A 9 -3.42 0.49 9.26
C PHE A 9 -2.86 0.15 7.89
N ALA A 10 -2.08 -0.92 7.82
CA ALA A 10 -1.35 -1.32 6.62
C ALA A 10 -2.18 -2.26 5.74
N TRP A 11 -2.27 -1.93 4.46
CA TRP A 11 -3.02 -2.65 3.44
C TRP A 11 -2.15 -2.88 2.20
N TYR A 12 -2.34 -4.02 1.55
CA TYR A 12 -1.97 -4.19 0.16
C TYR A 12 -3.19 -3.98 -0.70
N THR A 13 -3.04 -3.16 -1.73
CA THR A 13 -4.10 -2.92 -2.70
C THR A 13 -3.56 -3.12 -4.09
N TYR A 14 -4.36 -3.72 -4.94
CA TYR A 14 -3.97 -4.05 -6.31
C TYR A 14 -5.19 -3.86 -7.21
N PRO A 15 -4.96 -3.47 -8.48
CA PRO A 15 -6.01 -3.48 -9.46
C PRO A 15 -6.48 -4.92 -9.68
N ASP A 16 -7.80 -5.13 -9.72
CA ASP A 16 -8.39 -6.39 -10.12
C ASP A 16 -8.18 -6.57 -11.63
N VAL A 17 -7.04 -7.15 -12.00
CA VAL A 17 -6.68 -7.39 -13.41
C VAL A 17 -7.50 -8.51 -14.05
N PHE A 18 -8.24 -9.30 -13.26
CA PHE A 18 -9.10 -10.38 -13.76
C PHE A 18 -10.48 -9.90 -14.25
N GLY A 19 -10.91 -8.68 -13.91
CA GLY A 19 -12.06 -8.01 -14.53
C GLY A 19 -11.70 -7.19 -15.78
N ALA A 20 -10.41 -7.07 -16.11
CA ALA A 20 -9.90 -6.33 -17.25
C ALA A 20 -9.68 -7.25 -18.48
N GLU A 21 -10.64 -8.12 -18.79
CA GLU A 21 -10.77 -8.56 -20.18
C GLU A 21 -11.23 -7.33 -21.00
N GLU A 22 -10.33 -6.84 -21.86
CA GLU A 22 -10.56 -5.83 -22.92
C GLU A 22 -10.70 -4.34 -22.58
N THR A 23 -10.43 -3.86 -21.35
CA THR A 23 -10.37 -2.40 -21.15
C THR A 23 -8.98 -1.93 -20.74
N GLU A 24 -8.26 -1.42 -21.74
CA GLU A 24 -7.17 -0.44 -21.70
C GLU A 24 -6.39 -0.31 -20.36
N SER A 25 -5.16 -0.82 -20.39
CA SER A 25 -4.06 -0.65 -19.43
C SER A 25 -4.21 0.53 -18.45
N ILE A 26 -4.40 0.20 -17.19
CA ILE A 26 -4.51 1.14 -16.06
C ILE A 26 -3.13 1.69 -15.73
N ALA A 27 -2.91 2.99 -15.94
CA ALA A 27 -1.66 3.68 -15.64
C ALA A 27 -1.75 4.55 -14.37
N ASP A 28 -0.84 4.32 -13.43
CA ASP A 28 -0.64 5.12 -12.22
C ASP A 28 0.23 6.36 -12.50
N PRO A 29 -0.10 7.55 -11.95
CA PRO A 29 0.62 8.80 -12.21
C PRO A 29 2.06 8.87 -11.64
N GLY A 30 2.57 7.79 -11.03
CA GLY A 30 3.98 7.60 -10.68
C GLY A 30 4.66 6.44 -11.42
N HIS A 31 4.00 5.82 -12.41
CA HIS A 31 4.49 4.64 -13.10
C HIS A 31 5.09 4.99 -14.48
N PRO A 32 6.27 4.45 -14.85
CA PRO A 32 6.93 4.75 -16.13
C PRO A 32 6.25 4.13 -17.37
N PHE A 33 5.08 3.50 -17.24
CA PHE A 33 4.40 2.83 -18.34
C PHE A 33 2.90 3.20 -18.40
N GLY A 34 2.52 3.93 -19.45
CA GLY A 34 1.14 4.00 -19.96
C GLY A 34 0.41 5.34 -19.78
N SER A 35 -0.37 5.74 -20.79
CA SER A 35 -1.10 7.01 -20.88
C SER A 35 -2.31 7.11 -19.91
N PRO A 36 -2.85 8.31 -19.64
CA PRO A 36 -3.62 8.59 -18.42
C PRO A 36 -5.13 8.38 -18.60
N VAL A 37 -5.76 7.49 -17.82
CA VAL A 37 -7.22 7.55 -17.60
C VAL A 37 -7.60 7.01 -16.22
N GLY A 38 -8.34 7.83 -15.46
CA GLY A 38 -8.87 7.54 -14.13
C GLY A 38 -7.94 8.02 -13.02
N GLU A 39 -8.10 9.28 -12.60
CA GLU A 39 -7.35 9.85 -11.47
C GLU A 39 -7.50 8.91 -10.27
N VAL A 40 -6.42 8.23 -9.86
CA VAL A 40 -6.40 7.43 -8.63
C VAL A 40 -6.80 8.38 -7.52
N ARG A 41 -8.05 8.28 -7.05
CA ARG A 41 -8.54 9.13 -5.99
C ARG A 41 -8.05 8.54 -4.69
N ILE A 42 -6.84 8.93 -4.30
CA ILE A 42 -6.33 8.65 -2.97
C ILE A 42 -7.30 9.30 -1.98
N PRO A 43 -8.10 8.51 -1.22
CA PRO A 43 -9.07 9.07 -0.31
C PRO A 43 -8.36 9.74 0.86
N GLU A 44 -9.00 10.71 1.51
CA GLU A 44 -8.41 11.50 2.61
C GLU A 44 -7.97 10.65 3.82
N GLU A 45 -8.46 9.42 3.89
CA GLU A 45 -8.07 8.43 4.90
C GLU A 45 -6.72 7.78 4.61
N VAL A 46 -6.19 7.84 3.38
CA VAL A 46 -4.88 7.30 3.04
C VAL A 46 -3.80 8.29 3.46
N LEU A 47 -2.94 7.83 4.35
CA LEU A 47 -1.77 8.56 4.85
C LEU A 47 -0.54 8.35 3.96
N TYR A 48 -0.48 7.19 3.32
CA TYR A 48 0.68 6.78 2.55
C TYR A 48 0.23 5.79 1.47
N TYR A 49 0.77 5.95 0.26
CA TYR A 49 0.50 5.09 -0.87
C TYR A 49 1.78 4.98 -1.71
N ARG A 50 2.19 3.76 -2.04
CA ARG A 50 3.28 3.52 -3.00
C ARG A 50 3.19 2.15 -3.65
N PRO A 51 3.78 1.94 -4.84
CA PRO A 51 3.97 0.62 -5.41
C PRO A 51 4.97 -0.18 -4.58
N THR A 52 4.67 -1.44 -4.28
CA THR A 52 5.65 -2.39 -3.71
C THR A 52 6.71 -2.73 -4.74
N GLN A 53 7.95 -2.93 -4.29
CA GLN A 53 9.07 -3.32 -5.13
C GLN A 53 9.69 -4.60 -4.60
N ALA A 54 10.27 -5.41 -5.49
CA ALA A 54 10.99 -6.63 -5.10
C ALA A 54 12.17 -6.36 -4.15
N ALA A 55 12.70 -5.13 -4.12
CA ALA A 55 13.75 -4.70 -3.21
C ALA A 55 13.25 -4.34 -1.80
N ASP A 56 11.93 -4.27 -1.58
CA ASP A 56 11.36 -4.03 -0.25
C ASP A 56 11.58 -5.27 0.63
N ALA A 57 12.11 -5.06 1.83
CA ALA A 57 12.37 -6.12 2.80
C ALA A 57 11.22 -6.24 3.81
N GLY A 58 11.06 -7.42 4.40
CA GLY A 58 10.15 -7.62 5.52
C GLY A 58 8.67 -7.66 5.15
N VAL A 59 8.36 -7.93 3.87
CA VAL A 59 7.00 -8.10 3.32
C VAL A 59 6.70 -9.59 3.17
N ARG A 60 5.54 -10.07 3.66
CA ARG A 60 5.19 -11.50 3.59
C ARG A 60 4.16 -11.88 2.53
N ASN A 61 3.24 -10.97 2.17
CA ASN A 61 2.14 -11.26 1.23
C ASN A 61 2.05 -10.34 0.01
N ALA A 62 3.10 -9.59 -0.35
CA ALA A 62 3.14 -8.88 -1.65
C ALA A 62 3.41 -9.84 -2.83
N GLN A 63 2.67 -10.95 -2.89
CA GLN A 63 2.81 -11.96 -3.93
C GLN A 63 2.10 -11.61 -5.24
N ARG A 64 1.30 -10.55 -5.27
CA ARG A 64 0.62 -10.11 -6.50
C ARG A 64 1.46 -9.08 -7.23
N ASP A 65 1.68 -9.34 -8.53
CA ASP A 65 2.20 -8.36 -9.48
C ASP A 65 1.32 -7.10 -9.41
N HIS A 66 1.92 -5.90 -9.40
CA HIS A 66 1.22 -4.61 -9.24
C HIS A 66 0.56 -4.34 -7.86
N ALA A 67 1.07 -4.90 -6.76
CA ALA A 67 0.62 -4.54 -5.42
C ALA A 67 1.16 -3.17 -4.95
N TYR A 68 0.30 -2.40 -4.29
CA TYR A 68 0.60 -1.13 -3.66
C TYR A 68 0.48 -1.26 -2.15
N LEU A 69 1.47 -0.71 -1.42
CA LEU A 69 1.39 -0.57 0.03
C LEU A 69 0.64 0.71 0.36
N VAL A 70 -0.42 0.56 1.16
CA VAL A 70 -1.24 1.67 1.66
C VAL A 70 -1.23 1.69 3.17
N LEU A 71 -1.04 2.88 3.74
CA LEU A 71 -1.31 3.16 5.13
C LEU A 71 -2.57 4.03 5.21
N SER A 72 -3.54 3.61 6.02
CA SER A 72 -4.81 4.32 6.20
C SER A 72 -5.01 4.75 7.64
N LYS A 73 -5.73 5.85 7.86
CA LYS A 73 -6.11 6.37 9.19
C LYS A 73 -7.07 5.43 9.91
N THR A 74 -7.87 4.68 9.16
CA THR A 74 -8.94 3.86 9.71
C THR A 74 -8.68 2.38 9.46
N GLN A 75 -9.35 1.56 10.24
CA GLN A 75 -9.28 0.11 10.10
C GLN A 75 -10.12 -0.41 8.93
N PHE A 76 -10.74 0.46 8.13
CA PHE A 76 -11.54 0.09 6.97
C PHE A 76 -10.66 -0.04 5.73
N HIS A 77 -11.08 -0.88 4.79
CA HIS A 77 -10.35 -1.06 3.54
C HIS A 77 -10.31 0.26 2.75
N PRO A 78 -9.14 0.71 2.30
CA PRO A 78 -9.03 1.93 1.52
C PRO A 78 -9.69 1.71 0.15
N ARG A 79 -10.70 2.51 -0.18
CA ARG A 79 -11.34 2.46 -1.50
C ARG A 79 -10.64 3.43 -2.45
N LEU A 80 -9.52 3.00 -3.03
CA LEU A 80 -8.75 3.83 -3.98
C LEU A 80 -9.54 4.13 -5.26
N CYS A 81 -10.01 3.09 -5.94
CA CYS A 81 -10.79 3.20 -7.18
C CYS A 81 -11.74 2.00 -7.33
N ASN A 82 -12.73 2.13 -8.21
CA ASN A 82 -13.54 0.97 -8.61
C ASN A 82 -12.65 -0.06 -9.31
N GLY A 83 -12.86 -1.35 -9.00
CA GLY A 83 -12.03 -2.43 -9.54
C GLY A 83 -10.67 -2.58 -8.85
N TRP A 84 -10.46 -1.96 -7.68
CA TRP A 84 -9.29 -2.23 -6.84
C TRP A 84 -9.70 -3.08 -5.65
N GLU A 85 -8.90 -4.12 -5.40
CA GLU A 85 -9.04 -4.95 -4.22
C GLU A 85 -8.04 -4.48 -3.14
N SER A 86 -8.36 -4.77 -1.89
CA SER A 86 -7.50 -4.46 -0.74
C SER A 86 -7.52 -5.61 0.25
N GLU A 87 -6.34 -6.04 0.68
CA GLU A 87 -6.13 -7.05 1.70
C GLU A 87 -5.19 -6.52 2.80
N PRO A 88 -5.27 -7.05 4.03
CA PRO A 88 -4.35 -6.69 5.09
C PRO A 88 -2.88 -6.91 4.70
N ALA A 89 -2.01 -5.92 4.96
CA ALA A 89 -0.58 -6.08 4.69
C ALA A 89 0.12 -6.81 5.84
N ALA A 90 0.78 -7.92 5.52
CA ALA A 90 1.63 -8.66 6.44
C ALA A 90 3.07 -8.11 6.40
N LEU A 91 3.29 -7.07 7.21
CA LEU A 91 4.61 -6.47 7.45
C LEU A 91 5.30 -7.13 8.65
N THR A 92 6.61 -7.32 8.56
CA THR A 92 7.46 -7.74 9.69
C THR A 92 8.16 -6.55 10.34
N ASP A 93 8.68 -6.72 11.55
CA ASP A 93 9.52 -5.72 12.26
C ASP A 93 10.73 -5.23 11.44
N THR A 94 11.16 -6.02 10.46
CA THR A 94 12.27 -5.69 9.56
C THR A 94 11.86 -4.87 8.32
N PHE A 95 10.58 -4.47 8.23
CA PHE A 95 10.07 -3.81 7.04
C PHE A 95 10.81 -2.50 6.74
N LYS A 96 11.36 -2.43 5.53
CA LYS A 96 11.99 -1.25 4.97
C LYS A 96 11.88 -1.26 3.45
N THR A 97 11.82 -0.07 2.87
CA THR A 97 11.77 0.08 1.43
C THR A 97 13.15 -0.08 0.80
N GLY A 98 13.21 -0.50 -0.47
CA GLY A 98 14.47 -0.64 -1.19
C GLY A 98 15.31 0.65 -1.23
N ASP A 99 14.63 1.79 -1.38
CA ASP A 99 15.24 3.14 -1.36
C ASP A 99 15.53 3.65 0.08
N GLY A 100 15.10 2.91 1.11
CA GLY A 100 15.34 3.26 2.52
C GLY A 100 14.52 4.44 3.06
N LYS A 101 13.75 5.13 2.21
CA LYS A 101 12.88 6.25 2.61
C LYS A 101 11.77 5.88 3.57
N VAL A 102 11.27 4.64 3.55
CA VAL A 102 10.24 4.19 4.49
C VAL A 102 10.69 2.96 5.25
N ARG A 103 10.42 2.97 6.55
CA ARG A 103 10.68 1.84 7.43
C ARG A 103 9.61 1.74 8.50
N LEU A 104 9.35 0.51 8.93
CA LEU A 104 8.50 0.27 10.09
C LEU A 104 9.24 0.71 11.36
N VAL A 105 8.57 1.50 12.19
CA VAL A 105 9.07 1.91 13.50
C VAL A 105 8.61 0.91 14.55
N LYS A 106 7.30 0.63 14.57
CA LYS A 106 6.70 -0.36 15.46
C LYS A 106 5.38 -0.88 14.91
N VAL A 107 5.06 -2.12 15.26
CA VAL A 107 3.69 -2.63 15.23
C VAL A 107 3.00 -2.16 16.50
N VAL A 108 1.92 -1.39 16.37
CA VAL A 108 1.10 -0.92 17.48
C VAL A 108 0.18 -2.03 17.96
N GLN A 109 -0.55 -2.65 17.02
CA GLN A 109 -1.50 -3.71 17.32
C GLN A 109 -1.71 -4.61 16.09
N VAL A 110 -2.01 -5.88 16.33
CA VAL A 110 -2.48 -6.81 15.30
C VAL A 110 -3.95 -7.08 15.54
N HIS A 111 -4.78 -6.79 14.54
CA HIS A 111 -6.22 -6.98 14.57
C HIS A 111 -6.57 -8.25 13.80
N HIS A 112 -6.86 -9.34 14.52
CA HIS A 112 -7.24 -10.61 13.92
C HIS A 112 -8.64 -10.53 13.29
N ARG A 113 -8.73 -10.74 11.97
CA ARG A 113 -9.99 -10.71 11.21
C ARG A 113 -10.18 -11.99 10.41
N HIS A 114 -11.43 -12.23 10.01
CA HIS A 114 -11.76 -13.35 9.12
C HIS A 114 -11.03 -13.29 7.77
N SER A 115 -10.67 -12.09 7.30
CA SER A 115 -9.96 -11.85 6.04
C SER A 115 -8.43 -11.76 6.19
N GLY A 116 -7.89 -11.99 7.39
CA GLY A 116 -6.45 -11.90 7.68
C GLY A 116 -6.12 -10.91 8.80
N ASP A 117 -4.86 -10.92 9.21
CA ASP A 117 -4.36 -10.06 10.28
C ASP A 117 -4.11 -8.63 9.76
N LEU A 118 -4.86 -7.66 10.28
CA LEU A 118 -4.64 -6.25 9.98
C LEU A 118 -3.64 -5.64 10.96
N ILE A 119 -2.52 -5.15 10.43
CA ILE A 119 -1.47 -4.53 11.20
C ILE A 119 -1.74 -3.04 11.34
N GLU A 120 -1.85 -2.59 12.58
CA GLU A 120 -1.76 -1.18 12.95
C GLU A 120 -0.29 -0.88 13.28
N CYS A 121 0.30 0.11 12.63
CA CYS A 121 1.72 0.39 12.75
C CYS A 121 2.07 1.87 12.62
N GLU A 122 3.30 2.17 13.05
CA GLU A 122 3.95 3.45 12.78
C GLU A 122 5.03 3.25 11.69
N LEU A 123 4.90 3.97 10.59
CA LEU A 123 5.90 4.07 9.54
C LEU A 123 6.67 5.37 9.69
N LYS A 124 7.99 5.32 9.56
CA LYS A 124 8.81 6.51 9.37
C LYS A 124 9.03 6.73 7.89
N VAL A 125 8.63 7.90 7.40
CA VAL A 125 8.79 8.34 6.01
C VAL A 125 9.78 9.50 5.96
N ASP A 126 10.79 9.37 5.12
CA ASP A 126 11.77 10.42 4.82
C ASP A 126 11.37 11.09 3.50
N GLU A 127 10.90 12.33 3.58
CA GLU A 127 10.70 13.20 2.41
C GLU A 127 12.04 13.86 2.08
N GLY A 128 12.79 13.17 1.22
CA GLY A 128 14.05 13.61 0.63
C GLY A 128 13.90 13.91 -0.85
#